data_AF-I7ZZC4-F1
#
_entry.id   AF-I7ZZC4-F1
#
_cell.length_a   1.000
_cell.length_b   1.000
_cell.length_c   1.000
_cell.angle_alpha   90.00
_cell.angle_beta   90.00
_cell.angle_gamma   90.00
#
_symmetry.space_group_name_H-M   'P 1'
#
loop_
_entity.id
_entity.type
_entity.pdbx_description
1 polymer ?
#
loop_
_entity_poly.entity_id
_entity_poly.type
_entity_poly.pdbx_seq_one_letter_code
_entity_poly.pdbx_strand_id
1 'polypeptide(L)'
;MGTYFSSSEERAEQAIHDMGENTRLEIDALRCLTQAGCSSSPALLGWKRETQSNTDWVPGGYIEYILMERMPGVRPPPYWQPMAQEERDRLLKAFKEAYL
;
A
#
# COMPACT_ATOMS: atom_id res chain seq x y z
N MET A 1 19.40 -4.10 -14.37
CA MET A 1 18.29 -5.05 -14.57
C MET A 1 18.47 -6.16 -13.56
N GLY A 2 17.45 -6.45 -12.74
CA GLY A 2 17.50 -7.59 -11.81
C GLY A 2 17.29 -8.93 -12.52
N THR A 3 16.98 -9.98 -11.77
CA THR A 3 16.70 -11.35 -12.25
C THR A 3 15.35 -11.50 -12.97
N TYR A 4 14.77 -10.41 -13.47
CA TYR A 4 13.48 -10.42 -14.13
C TYR A 4 13.46 -11.42 -15.30
N PHE A 5 14.51 -11.38 -16.11
CA PHE A 5 14.66 -12.20 -17.33
C PHE A 5 15.41 -13.52 -17.07
N SER A 6 15.72 -13.82 -15.79
CA SER A 6 16.39 -15.04 -15.37
C SER A 6 15.47 -16.26 -15.40
N SER A 7 16.03 -17.46 -15.22
CA SER A 7 15.27 -18.70 -15.10
C SER A 7 14.36 -18.70 -13.87
N SER A 8 13.33 -19.55 -13.84
CA SER A 8 12.42 -19.68 -12.67
C SER A 8 13.15 -20.14 -11.41
N GLU A 9 14.20 -20.94 -11.57
CA GLU A 9 15.04 -21.41 -10.47
C GLU A 9 15.83 -20.25 -9.84
N GLU A 10 16.48 -19.42 -10.66
CA GLU A 10 17.21 -18.23 -10.19
C GLU A 10 16.29 -17.20 -9.51
N ARG A 11 15.03 -17.07 -9.95
CA ARG A 11 14.06 -16.19 -9.28
C ARG A 11 13.50 -16.79 -7.99
N ALA A 12 13.44 -18.12 -7.88
CA ALA A 12 12.98 -18.79 -6.66
C ALA A 12 13.90 -18.52 -5.47
N GLU A 13 15.20 -18.27 -5.70
CA GLU A 13 16.16 -17.90 -4.66
C GLU A 13 15.82 -16.58 -3.94
N GLN A 14 14.95 -15.74 -4.53
CA GLN A 14 14.46 -14.50 -3.90
C GLN A 14 13.23 -14.71 -3.02
N ALA A 15 12.72 -15.94 -2.92
CA ALA A 15 11.57 -16.24 -2.09
C ALA A 15 11.90 -15.96 -0.61
N ILE A 16 11.18 -14.99 -0.04
CA ILE A 16 11.09 -14.81 1.40
C ILE A 16 9.76 -15.42 1.82
N HIS A 17 9.76 -16.19 2.91
CA HIS A 17 8.55 -16.86 3.40
C HIS A 17 7.74 -16.03 4.39
N ASP A 18 8.39 -15.07 5.05
CA ASP A 18 7.76 -14.21 6.04
C ASP A 18 7.06 -13.01 5.41
N MET A 19 5.97 -12.59 6.05
CA MET A 19 5.26 -11.36 5.70
C MET A 19 6.23 -10.19 5.65
N GLY A 20 6.12 -9.37 4.60
CA GLY A 20 6.85 -8.13 4.52
C GLY A 20 6.43 -7.22 5.67
N GLU A 21 7.39 -6.62 6.36
CA GLU A 21 7.09 -5.74 7.51
C GLU A 21 6.12 -4.61 7.10
N ASN A 22 6.30 -4.04 5.91
CA ASN A 22 5.42 -3.00 5.39
C ASN A 22 3.97 -3.47 5.23
N THR A 23 3.76 -4.68 4.69
CA THR A 23 2.40 -5.23 4.55
C THR A 23 1.76 -5.48 5.91
N ARG A 24 2.54 -6.02 6.86
CA ARG A 24 2.06 -6.23 8.23
C ARG A 24 1.61 -4.92 8.88
N LEU A 25 2.45 -3.88 8.78
CA LEU A 25 2.16 -2.57 9.32
C LEU A 25 0.92 -1.95 8.67
N GLU A 26 0.75 -2.09 7.35
CA GLU A 26 -0.43 -1.60 6.63
C GLU A 26 -1.71 -2.30 7.11
N ILE A 27 -1.71 -3.63 7.20
CA ILE A 27 -2.86 -4.40 7.68
C ILE A 27 -3.20 -4.02 9.13
N ASP A 28 -2.18 -3.91 10.00
CA ASP A 28 -2.37 -3.53 11.40
C ASP A 28 -2.95 -2.11 11.51
N ALA A 29 -2.44 -1.15 10.71
CA ALA A 29 -2.94 0.23 10.68
C ALA A 29 -4.39 0.30 10.18
N LEU A 30 -4.70 -0.32 9.04
CA LEU A 30 -6.05 -0.35 8.50
C LEU A 30 -7.03 -1.03 9.45
N ARG A 31 -6.61 -2.11 10.13
CA ARG A 31 -7.44 -2.77 11.16
C ARG A 31 -7.75 -1.83 12.32
N CYS A 32 -6.74 -1.14 12.86
CA CYS A 32 -6.92 -0.18 13.94
C CYS A 32 -7.86 0.98 13.54
N LEU A 33 -7.67 1.54 12.35
CA LEU A 33 -8.50 2.64 11.84
C LEU A 33 -9.95 2.21 11.58
N THR A 34 -10.14 0.99 11.06
CA THR A 34 -11.47 0.40 10.85
C THR A 34 -12.19 0.17 12.17
N GLN A 35 -11.50 -0.38 13.17
CA GLN A 35 -12.07 -0.60 14.51
C GLN A 35 -12.43 0.72 15.22
N ALA A 36 -11.66 1.78 14.98
CA ALA A 36 -11.95 3.12 15.48
C ALA A 36 -13.09 3.84 14.72
N GLY A 37 -13.63 3.24 13.65
CA GLY A 37 -14.67 3.86 12.82
C GLY A 37 -14.18 5.13 12.11
N CYS A 38 -12.89 5.19 11.76
CA CYS A 38 -12.31 6.37 11.12
C CYS A 38 -12.90 6.57 9.71
N SER A 39 -13.67 7.63 9.51
CA SER A 39 -14.27 7.97 8.21
C SER A 39 -13.25 8.48 7.16
N SER A 40 -12.03 8.81 7.60
CA SER A 40 -10.97 9.37 6.74
C SER A 40 -10.04 8.30 6.15
N SER A 41 -10.25 7.02 6.48
CA SER A 41 -9.46 5.89 6.01
C SER A 41 -10.39 4.83 5.42
N PRO A 42 -9.98 4.11 4.35
CA PRO A 42 -10.76 2.98 3.87
C PRO A 42 -10.85 1.89 4.92
N ALA A 43 -12.05 1.29 5.06
CA ALA A 43 -12.21 0.13 5.91
C ALA A 43 -11.48 -1.10 5.34
N LEU A 44 -10.81 -1.85 6.23
CA LEU A 44 -10.26 -3.16 5.89
C LEU A 44 -11.38 -4.18 5.78
N LEU A 45 -11.57 -4.73 4.58
CA LEU A 45 -12.57 -5.78 4.33
C LEU A 45 -11.98 -7.18 4.50
N GLY A 46 -10.68 -7.35 4.24
CA GLY A 46 -9.96 -8.59 4.46
C GLY A 46 -8.58 -8.57 3.84
N TRP A 47 -7.81 -9.64 4.06
CA TRP A 47 -6.54 -9.85 3.37
C TRP A 47 -6.34 -11.35 3.13
N LYS A 48 -5.55 -11.68 2.12
CA LYS A 48 -5.13 -13.06 1.85
C LYS A 48 -3.67 -13.10 1.46
N ARG A 49 -3.02 -14.24 1.73
CA ARG A 49 -1.69 -14.57 1.23
C ARG A 49 -1.79 -15.78 0.32
N GLU A 50 -1.13 -15.70 -0.83
CA GLU A 50 -0.99 -16.82 -1.76
C GLU A 50 0.49 -17.05 -2.05
N THR A 51 0.88 -18.33 -2.16
CA THR A 51 2.22 -18.70 -2.58
C THR A 51 2.31 -18.59 -4.10
N GLN A 52 3.39 -17.98 -4.58
CA GLN A 52 3.67 -17.83 -6.01
C GLN A 52 4.03 -19.18 -6.63
N SER A 53 3.40 -19.46 -7.77
CA SER A 53 3.64 -20.64 -8.59
C SER A 53 4.93 -20.52 -9.41
N ASN A 54 5.32 -21.61 -10.09
CA ASN A 54 6.55 -21.65 -10.90
C ASN A 54 6.54 -20.71 -12.10
N THR A 55 5.36 -20.27 -12.55
CA THR A 55 5.21 -19.31 -13.65
C THR A 55 5.18 -17.87 -13.18
N ASP A 56 5.12 -17.65 -11.87
CA ASP A 56 5.07 -16.32 -11.30
C ASP A 56 6.48 -15.71 -11.19
N TRP A 57 6.48 -14.47 -10.70
CA TRP A 57 7.65 -13.61 -10.67
C TRP A 57 8.72 -14.13 -9.72
N VAL A 58 8.31 -14.62 -8.55
CA VAL A 58 9.19 -15.18 -7.54
C VAL A 58 8.59 -16.52 -7.10
N PRO A 59 8.87 -17.63 -7.83
CA PRO A 59 8.37 -18.94 -7.47
C PRO A 59 8.69 -19.31 -6.02
N GLY A 60 7.71 -19.84 -5.29
CA GLY A 60 7.86 -20.17 -3.86
C GLY A 60 7.84 -18.97 -2.90
N GLY A 61 7.88 -17.74 -3.41
CA GLY A 61 7.58 -16.53 -2.66
C GLY A 61 6.08 -16.39 -2.39
N TYR A 62 5.65 -15.20 -1.96
CA TYR A 62 4.23 -14.92 -1.69
C TYR A 62 3.74 -13.68 -2.43
N ILE A 63 2.42 -13.58 -2.57
CA ILE A 63 1.69 -12.37 -2.89
C ILE A 63 0.67 -12.14 -1.78
N GLU A 64 0.68 -10.92 -1.25
CA GLU A 64 -0.29 -10.48 -0.26
C GLU A 64 -1.29 -9.53 -0.90
N TYR A 65 -2.57 -9.83 -0.68
CA TYR A 65 -3.67 -9.04 -1.19
C TYR A 65 -4.40 -8.41 -0.01
N ILE A 66 -4.53 -7.10 -0.04
CA ILE A 66 -5.33 -6.34 0.91
C ILE A 66 -6.60 -5.91 0.19
N LEU A 67 -7.75 -6.32 0.72
CA LEU A 67 -9.06 -5.89 0.26
C LEU A 67 -9.56 -4.79 1.20
N MET A 68 -9.80 -3.62 0.64
CA MET A 68 -10.24 -2.44 1.36
C MET A 68 -11.38 -1.74 0.61
N GLU A 69 -12.12 -0.92 1.34
CA GLU A 69 -13.17 -0.08 0.76
C GLU A 69 -12.61 0.82 -0.34
N ARG A 70 -13.38 0.96 -1.43
CA ARG A 70 -13.02 1.87 -2.52
C ARG A 70 -13.41 3.31 -2.13
N MET A 71 -12.43 4.11 -1.76
CA MET A 71 -12.67 5.52 -1.45
C MET A 71 -13.08 6.32 -2.70
N PRO A 72 -14.17 7.10 -2.64
CA PRO A 72 -14.50 8.06 -3.68
C PRO A 72 -13.50 9.21 -3.61
N GLY A 73 -12.73 9.43 -4.68
CA GLY A 73 -11.76 10.51 -4.72
C GLY A 73 -10.86 10.51 -5.96
N VAL A 74 -10.17 11.62 -6.17
CA VAL A 74 -9.12 11.75 -7.18
C VAL A 74 -7.79 11.66 -6.48
N ARG A 75 -6.87 10.85 -7.01
CA ARG A 75 -5.50 10.77 -6.51
C ARG A 75 -4.88 12.18 -6.61
N PRO A 76 -4.43 12.78 -5.50
CA PRO A 76 -3.77 14.08 -5.56
C PRO A 76 -2.46 13.97 -6.36
N PRO A 77 -1.99 15.08 -6.96
CA PRO A 77 -0.69 15.10 -7.60
C PRO A 77 0.40 14.68 -6.59
N PRO A 78 1.49 14.04 -7.05
CA PRO A 78 2.60 13.69 -6.18
C PRO A 78 3.13 14.91 -5.42
N TYR A 79 3.56 14.72 -4.17
CA TYR A 79 4.01 15.83 -3.32
C TYR A 79 5.22 16.61 -3.88
N TRP A 80 5.98 15.99 -4.80
CA TRP A 80 7.12 16.62 -5.47
C TRP A 80 6.74 17.44 -6.71
N GLN A 81 5.47 17.41 -7.14
CA GLN A 81 5.03 18.28 -8.21
C GLN A 81 5.01 19.74 -7.74
N PRO A 82 5.49 20.68 -8.56
CA PRO A 82 5.39 22.10 -8.24
C PRO A 82 3.92 22.48 -8.03
N MET A 83 3.61 23.01 -6.85
CA MET A 83 2.31 23.54 -6.49
C MET A 83 2.41 25.06 -6.39
N ALA A 84 1.41 25.77 -6.92
CA ALA A 84 1.36 27.22 -6.77
C ALA A 84 1.34 27.60 -5.28
N GLN A 85 2.05 28.66 -4.91
CA GLN A 85 2.18 29.06 -3.51
C GLN A 85 0.81 29.32 -2.86
N GLU A 86 -0.11 29.94 -3.59
CA GLU A 86 -1.48 30.20 -3.12
C GLU A 86 -2.26 28.90 -2.82
N GLU A 87 -2.09 27.87 -3.63
CA GLU A 87 -2.75 26.58 -3.44
C GLU A 87 -2.19 25.87 -2.20
N ARG A 88 -0.86 25.94 -2.02
CA ARG A 88 -0.18 25.42 -0.83
C ARG A 88 -0.64 26.12 0.44
N ASP A 89 -0.76 27.45 0.42
CA ASP A 89 -1.19 28.23 1.58
C ASP A 89 -2.65 27.92 1.96
N ARG A 90 -3.53 27.74 0.95
CA ARG A 90 -4.91 27.28 1.18
C ARG A 90 -4.96 25.89 1.79
N LEU A 91 -4.17 24.95 1.27
CA LEU A 91 -4.09 23.58 1.80
C LEU A 91 -3.62 23.60 3.26
N LEU A 92 -2.53 24.31 3.56
CA LEU A 92 -1.99 24.43 4.90
C LEU A 92 -2.98 25.09 5.86
N LYS A 93 -3.73 26.11 5.40
CA LYS A 93 -4.78 26.74 6.20
C LYS A 93 -5.90 25.76 6.54
N ALA A 94 -6.40 25.02 5.55
CA ALA A 94 -7.45 24.01 5.78
C ALA A 94 -6.99 22.91 6.75
N PHE A 95 -5.74 22.44 6.63
CA PHE A 95 -5.16 21.48 7.58
C PHE A 95 -5.07 22.04 9.01
N LYS A 96 -4.67 23.31 9.17
CA LYS A 96 -4.63 23.96 10.50
C LYS A 96 -6.02 24.09 11.11
N GLU A 97 -7.02 24.47 10.32
CA GLU A 97 -8.41 24.60 10.76
C GLU A 97 -9.03 23.24 11.15
N ALA A 98 -8.67 22.15 10.47
CA ALA A 98 -9.16 20.82 10.80
C ALA A 98 -8.45 20.16 11.99
N TYR A 99 -7.24 20.62 12.32
CA TYR A 99 -6.43 20.08 13.43
C TYR A 99 -6.73 20.73 14.79
N LEU A 100 -7.20 21.99 14.79
CA LEU A 100 -7.59 22.76 15.97
C LEU A 100 -9.06 22.54 16.33
#